data_AF-A0AA41SD84-F1
#
_entry.id   AF-A0AA41SD84-F1
#
_cell.length_a   1.000
_cell.length_b   1.000
_cell.length_c   1.000
_cell.angle_alpha   90.00
_cell.angle_beta   90.00
_cell.angle_gamma   90.00
#
_symmetry.space_group_name_H-M   'P 1'
#
loop_
_entity.id
_entity.type
_entity.pdbx_description
1 polymer ?
#
loop_
_entity_poly.entity_id
_entity_poly.type
_entity_poly.pdbx_seq_one_letter_code
_entity_poly.pdbx_strand_id
1 'polypeptide(L)'
;MANMAINGILEKMTGKDKDFRYMATSDLLNELSKDGFKADHDLESRISITVLQQLDDQSGDVSGLAVKCLAPLVKKVSDGIVLEMTERLCDKLLNGKDQHRDIATIAMKTIVSEITVTTAAQRILVSLTPQLVKGITAD
;
A
#
# COMPACT_ATOMS: atom_id res chain seq x y z
N MET A 1 -3.53 2.82 -23.46
CA MET A 1 -2.46 3.84 -23.29
C MET A 1 -2.17 4.14 -21.81
N ALA A 2 -3.17 4.32 -20.94
CA ALA A 2 -2.93 4.57 -19.50
C ALA A 2 -2.07 3.50 -18.80
N ASN A 3 -2.32 2.19 -19.02
CA ASN A 3 -1.56 1.11 -18.35
C ASN A 3 -0.07 1.07 -18.73
N MET A 4 0.30 1.47 -19.95
CA MET A 4 1.71 1.57 -20.35
C MET A 4 2.45 2.67 -19.59
N ALA A 5 1.76 3.77 -19.26
CA ALA A 5 2.33 4.84 -18.45
C ALA A 5 2.56 4.38 -17.00
N ILE A 6 1.62 3.61 -16.42
CA ILE A 6 1.77 3.07 -15.06
C ILE A 6 2.99 2.15 -14.97
N ASN A 7 3.21 1.26 -15.94
CA ASN A 7 4.38 0.38 -15.93
C ASN A 7 5.70 1.16 -15.83
N GLY A 8 5.86 2.23 -16.60
CA GLY A 8 7.05 3.08 -16.54
C GLY A 8 7.16 3.87 -15.23
N ILE A 9 6.04 4.24 -14.60
CA ILE A 9 6.03 4.85 -13.27
C ILE A 9 6.53 3.84 -12.22
N LEU A 10 6.00 2.62 -12.22
CA LEU A 10 6.37 1.57 -11.25
C LEU A 10 7.87 1.21 -11.33
N GLU A 11 8.45 1.20 -12.52
CA GLU A 11 9.90 1.00 -12.68
C GLU A 11 10.70 2.13 -12.01
N LYS A 12 10.32 3.39 -12.24
CA LYS A 12 11.01 4.56 -11.68
C LYS A 12 10.88 4.67 -10.15
N MET A 13 9.77 4.19 -9.58
CA MET A 13 9.57 4.09 -8.13
C MET A 13 10.64 3.23 -7.44
N THR A 14 11.25 2.29 -8.15
CA THR A 14 12.33 1.43 -7.63
C THR A 14 13.74 1.93 -8.00
N GLY A 15 13.84 3.13 -8.58
CA GLY A 15 15.11 3.72 -9.02
C GLY A 15 16.06 4.09 -7.88
N LYS A 16 17.35 4.23 -8.19
CA LYS A 16 18.37 4.62 -7.19
C LYS A 16 18.24 6.06 -6.73
N ASP A 17 17.78 6.94 -7.60
CA ASP A 17 17.67 8.37 -7.35
C ASP A 17 16.41 8.73 -6.56
N LYS A 18 16.58 9.48 -5.46
CA LYS A 18 15.48 9.88 -4.57
C LYS A 18 14.44 10.71 -5.29
N ASP A 19 14.85 11.66 -6.14
CA ASP A 19 13.95 12.59 -6.79
C ASP A 19 13.15 11.88 -7.88
N PHE A 20 13.75 10.92 -8.60
CA PHE A 20 13.00 10.05 -9.49
C PHE A 20 11.97 9.19 -8.76
N ARG A 21 12.31 8.60 -7.61
CA ARG A 21 11.32 7.84 -6.82
C ARG A 21 10.19 8.72 -6.31
N TYR A 22 10.52 9.91 -5.81
CA TYR A 22 9.53 10.89 -5.35
C TYR A 22 8.59 11.30 -6.48
N MET A 23 9.14 11.72 -7.63
CA MET A 23 8.35 12.11 -8.80
C MET A 23 7.47 10.96 -9.29
N ALA A 24 8.01 9.74 -9.39
CA ALA A 24 7.24 8.58 -9.82
C ALA A 24 6.10 8.23 -8.84
N THR A 25 6.36 8.30 -7.53
CA THR A 25 5.32 8.08 -6.51
C THR A 25 4.25 9.16 -6.57
N SER A 26 4.63 10.41 -6.84
CA SER A 26 3.71 11.54 -7.07
C SER A 26 2.86 11.33 -8.32
N ASP A 27 3.46 10.89 -9.42
CA ASP A 27 2.75 10.59 -10.66
C ASP A 27 1.75 9.45 -10.45
N LEU A 28 2.13 8.40 -9.73
CA LEU A 28 1.21 7.31 -9.37
C LEU A 28 0.02 7.82 -8.55
N LEU A 29 0.25 8.68 -7.54
CA LEU A 29 -0.83 9.28 -6.75
C LEU A 29 -1.82 10.02 -7.63
N ASN A 30 -1.31 10.81 -8.58
CA ASN A 30 -2.13 11.57 -9.53
C ASN A 30 -2.94 10.63 -10.43
N GLU A 31 -2.37 9.54 -10.94
CA GLU A 31 -3.08 8.55 -11.76
C GLU A 31 -4.18 7.83 -10.97
N LEU A 32 -3.88 7.37 -9.74
CA LEU A 32 -4.86 6.69 -8.87
C LEU A 32 -6.04 7.59 -8.49
N SER A 33 -5.81 8.90 -8.43
CA SER A 33 -6.84 9.90 -8.09
C SER A 33 -7.79 10.21 -9.24
N LYS A 34 -7.54 9.70 -10.45
CA LYS A 34 -8.45 9.90 -11.59
C LYS A 34 -9.67 9.00 -11.49
N ASP A 35 -10.85 9.55 -11.77
CA ASP A 35 -12.11 8.77 -11.79
C ASP A 35 -12.07 7.62 -12.79
N GLY A 36 -11.43 7.83 -13.95
CA GLY A 36 -11.31 6.86 -15.03
C GLY A 36 -10.19 5.81 -14.88
N PHE A 37 -9.47 5.79 -13.75
CA PHE A 37 -8.44 4.78 -13.52
C PHE A 37 -9.04 3.36 -13.56
N LYS A 38 -8.41 2.49 -14.35
CA LYS A 38 -8.77 1.07 -14.45
C LYS A 38 -7.48 0.25 -14.56
N ALA A 39 -7.42 -0.83 -13.80
CA ALA A 39 -6.35 -1.80 -13.85
C ALA A 39 -6.96 -3.20 -14.00
N ASP A 40 -6.22 -4.11 -14.65
CA ASP A 40 -6.50 -5.53 -14.52
C ASP A 40 -5.87 -6.06 -13.22
N HIS A 41 -6.23 -7.28 -12.85
CA HIS A 41 -5.76 -7.90 -11.60
C HIS A 41 -4.22 -7.93 -11.48
N ASP A 42 -3.51 -8.20 -12.57
CA ASP A 42 -2.05 -8.26 -12.58
C ASP A 42 -1.44 -6.87 -12.31
N LEU A 43 -2.02 -5.83 -12.90
CA LEU A 43 -1.61 -4.45 -12.64
C LEU A 43 -1.98 -3.99 -11.24
N GLU A 44 -3.16 -4.33 -10.71
CA GLU A 44 -3.54 -4.05 -9.31
C GLU A 44 -2.50 -4.65 -8.35
N SER A 45 -2.17 -5.93 -8.54
CA SER A 45 -1.18 -6.64 -7.72
C SER A 45 0.18 -5.94 -7.77
N ARG A 46 0.68 -5.61 -8.97
CA ARG A 46 1.96 -4.91 -9.12
C ARG A 46 1.97 -3.54 -8.46
N ILE A 47 0.92 -2.73 -8.65
CA ILE A 47 0.82 -1.41 -7.99
C ILE A 47 0.85 -1.58 -6.48
N SER A 48 0.05 -2.50 -5.93
CA SER A 48 -0.02 -2.73 -4.49
C SER A 48 1.33 -3.14 -3.89
N ILE A 49 2.05 -4.05 -4.55
CA ILE A 49 3.38 -4.51 -4.12
C ILE A 49 4.37 -3.35 -4.15
N THR A 50 4.43 -2.59 -5.25
CA THR A 50 5.37 -1.48 -5.38
C THR A 50 5.09 -0.37 -4.36
N VAL A 51 3.82 -0.02 -4.12
CA VAL A 51 3.44 0.98 -3.10
C VAL A 51 3.85 0.50 -1.70
N LEU A 52 3.60 -0.77 -1.35
CA LEU A 52 3.99 -1.31 -0.06
C LEU A 52 5.51 -1.39 0.13
N GLN A 53 6.27 -1.67 -0.94
CA GLN A 53 7.73 -1.58 -0.92
C GLN A 53 8.21 -0.14 -0.69
N GLN A 54 7.53 0.85 -1.27
CA GLN A 54 7.88 2.26 -1.13
C GLN A 54 7.70 2.78 0.31
N LEU A 55 6.91 2.10 1.15
CA LEU A 55 6.83 2.41 2.59
C LEU A 55 8.17 2.18 3.31
N ASP A 56 9.04 1.32 2.78
CA ASP A 56 10.37 1.04 3.33
C ASP A 56 11.45 2.00 2.78
N ASP A 57 11.07 3.07 2.07
CA ASP A 57 12.04 4.01 1.51
C ASP A 57 12.85 4.71 2.61
N GLN A 58 14.15 4.88 2.36
CA GLN A 58 15.04 5.61 3.26
C GLN A 58 14.66 7.10 3.37
N SER A 59 13.99 7.66 2.37
CA SER A 59 13.46 9.02 2.41
C SER A 59 12.05 9.03 2.99
N GLY A 60 11.89 9.76 4.10
CA GLY A 60 10.59 10.02 4.74
C GLY A 60 9.58 10.72 3.81
N ASP A 61 10.06 11.56 2.88
CA ASP A 61 9.19 12.23 1.90
C ASP A 61 8.58 11.22 0.92
N VAL A 62 9.38 10.25 0.47
CA VAL A 62 8.96 9.22 -0.48
C VAL A 62 8.01 8.22 0.20
N SER A 63 8.36 7.72 1.39
CA SER A 63 7.49 6.81 2.15
C SER A 63 6.20 7.49 2.63
N GLY A 64 6.26 8.78 3.00
CA GLY A 64 5.09 9.59 3.30
C GLY A 64 4.17 9.79 2.09
N LEU A 65 4.73 9.92 0.89
CA LEU A 65 3.94 9.97 -0.35
C LEU A 65 3.34 8.61 -0.70
N ALA A 66 4.04 7.51 -0.44
CA ALA A 66 3.51 6.15 -0.60
C ALA A 66 2.29 5.91 0.30
N VAL A 67 2.29 6.40 1.55
CA VAL A 67 1.11 6.38 2.42
C VAL A 67 -0.08 7.10 1.79
N LYS A 68 0.16 8.27 1.16
CA LYS A 68 -0.92 9.02 0.48
C LYS A 68 -1.51 8.24 -0.70
N CYS A 69 -0.71 7.43 -1.41
CA CYS A 69 -1.19 6.56 -2.49
C CYS A 69 -2.18 5.50 -2.01
N LEU A 70 -2.08 5.03 -0.76
CA LEU A 70 -2.94 3.97 -0.23
C LEU A 70 -4.43 4.36 -0.23
N ALA A 71 -4.73 5.63 0.07
CA ALA A 71 -6.11 6.07 0.19
C ALA A 71 -6.93 5.96 -1.11
N PRO A 72 -6.46 6.47 -2.27
CA PRO A 72 -7.12 6.20 -3.53
C PRO A 72 -6.92 4.75 -3.99
N LEU A 73 -5.78 4.10 -3.69
CA LEU A 73 -5.51 2.73 -4.14
C LEU A 73 -6.56 1.73 -3.61
N VAL A 74 -6.90 1.79 -2.33
CA VAL A 74 -7.92 0.90 -1.70
C VAL A 74 -9.28 0.98 -2.39
N LYS A 75 -9.61 2.14 -2.97
CA LYS A 75 -10.87 2.37 -3.69
C LYS A 75 -10.84 1.90 -5.15
N LYS A 76 -9.65 1.55 -5.66
CA LYS A 76 -9.40 1.25 -7.08
C LYS A 76 -8.98 -0.18 -7.34
N VAL A 77 -8.71 -0.97 -6.29
CA VAL A 77 -8.33 -2.38 -6.39
C VAL A 77 -9.41 -3.28 -5.81
N SER A 78 -9.37 -4.55 -6.16
CA SER A 78 -10.31 -5.55 -5.65
C SER A 78 -10.13 -5.84 -4.14
N ASP A 79 -11.21 -6.30 -3.49
CA ASP A 79 -11.21 -6.74 -2.08
C ASP A 79 -10.10 -7.75 -1.76
N GLY A 80 -9.74 -8.61 -2.73
CA GLY A 80 -8.66 -9.57 -2.58
C GLY A 80 -7.29 -8.91 -2.42
N ILE A 81 -7.01 -7.88 -3.23
CA ILE A 81 -5.77 -7.10 -3.14
C ILE A 81 -5.74 -6.29 -1.84
N VAL A 82 -6.86 -5.68 -1.42
CA VAL A 82 -6.93 -4.96 -0.13
C VAL A 82 -6.61 -5.91 1.04
N LEU A 83 -7.17 -7.12 1.04
CA LEU A 83 -6.86 -8.13 2.06
C LEU A 83 -5.37 -8.47 2.07
N GLU A 84 -4.78 -8.78 0.91
CA GLU A 84 -3.35 -9.10 0.80
C GLU A 84 -2.47 -7.94 1.32
N MET A 85 -2.83 -6.70 0.98
CA MET A 85 -2.11 -5.52 1.46
C MET A 85 -2.14 -5.42 2.98
N THR A 86 -3.30 -5.64 3.60
CA THR A 86 -3.43 -5.61 5.06
C THR A 86 -2.66 -6.74 5.74
N GLU A 87 -2.66 -7.95 5.17
CA GLU A 87 -1.90 -9.09 5.71
C GLU A 87 -0.40 -8.81 5.67
N ARG A 88 0.12 -8.26 4.56
CA ARG A 88 1.52 -7.86 4.43
C ARG A 88 1.92 -6.77 5.43
N LEU A 89 1.05 -5.79 5.66
CA LEU A 89 1.29 -4.76 6.67
C LEU A 89 1.26 -5.33 8.09
N CYS A 90 0.35 -6.27 8.38
CA CYS A 90 0.30 -6.93 9.67
C CYS A 90 1.59 -7.72 9.94
N ASP A 91 2.08 -8.48 8.96
CA ASP A 91 3.37 -9.16 9.06
C ASP A 91 4.53 -8.16 9.30
N LYS A 92 4.55 -7.02 8.60
CA LYS A 92 5.53 -5.95 8.85
C LYS A 92 5.45 -5.38 10.27
N LEU A 93 4.25 -5.26 10.84
CA LEU A 93 4.09 -4.75 12.21
C LEU A 93 4.62 -5.75 13.24
N LEU A 94 4.35 -7.05 13.03
CA LEU A 94 4.71 -8.11 13.96
C LEU A 94 6.16 -8.56 13.84
N ASN A 95 6.66 -8.70 12.62
CA ASN A 95 7.94 -9.34 12.29
C ASN A 95 8.92 -8.41 11.54
N GLY A 96 8.51 -7.18 11.20
CA GLY A 96 9.33 -6.24 10.45
C GLY A 96 10.38 -5.51 11.29
N LYS A 97 11.15 -4.63 10.62
CA LYS A 97 12.17 -3.80 11.26
C LYS A 97 11.53 -2.66 12.04
N ASP A 98 12.00 -2.40 13.26
CA ASP A 98 11.47 -1.34 14.13
C ASP A 98 11.41 0.04 13.45
N GLN A 99 12.44 0.40 12.68
CA GLN A 99 12.50 1.70 11.98
C GLN A 99 11.36 1.93 10.96
N HIS A 100 10.68 0.88 10.48
CA HIS A 100 9.56 1.00 9.54
C HIS A 100 8.21 0.67 10.19
N ARG A 101 8.18 0.37 11.50
CA ARG A 101 6.94 0.01 12.19
C ARG A 101 5.97 1.21 12.28
N ASP A 102 6.49 2.42 12.47
CA ASP A 102 5.67 3.64 12.53
C ASP A 102 4.95 3.89 11.19
N ILE A 103 5.68 3.85 10.08
CA ILE A 103 5.09 4.06 8.75
C ILE A 103 4.13 2.92 8.36
N ALA A 104 4.45 1.67 8.72
CA ALA A 104 3.53 0.54 8.53
C ALA A 104 2.25 0.69 9.35
N THR A 105 2.33 1.26 10.56
CA THR A 105 1.16 1.54 11.40
C THR A 105 0.27 2.61 10.78
N ILE A 106 0.88 3.69 10.28
CA ILE A 106 0.15 4.74 9.56
C ILE A 106 -0.50 4.16 8.30
N ALA A 107 0.23 3.38 7.51
CA ALA A 107 -0.29 2.71 6.31
C ALA A 107 -1.49 1.80 6.63
N MET A 108 -1.39 0.97 7.67
CA MET A 108 -2.48 0.11 8.11
C MET A 108 -3.72 0.93 8.49
N LYS A 109 -3.53 2.00 9.29
CA LYS A 109 -4.63 2.91 9.65
C LYS A 109 -5.27 3.54 8.42
N THR A 110 -4.47 4.00 7.46
CA THR A 110 -4.96 4.60 6.21
C THR A 110 -5.79 3.60 5.41
N ILE A 111 -5.34 2.35 5.24
CA ILE A 111 -6.13 1.35 4.53
C ILE A 111 -7.44 1.10 5.26
N VAL A 112 -7.39 0.85 6.58
CA VAL A 112 -8.58 0.54 7.38
C VAL A 112 -9.61 1.67 7.33
N SER A 113 -9.18 2.93 7.34
CA SER A 113 -10.10 4.08 7.27
C SER A 113 -10.81 4.24 5.92
N GLU A 114 -10.29 3.62 4.85
CA GLU A 114 -10.82 3.78 3.49
C GLU A 114 -11.66 2.58 3.04
N ILE A 115 -11.73 1.52 3.84
CA ILE A 115 -12.60 0.38 3.58
C ILE A 115 -14.05 0.79 3.84
N THR A 116 -14.84 0.86 2.77
CA THR A 116 -16.29 1.10 2.83
C THR A 116 -17.10 -0.16 2.59
N VAL A 117 -16.47 -1.22 2.08
CA VAL A 117 -17.11 -2.49 1.71
C VAL A 117 -17.16 -3.44 2.91
N THR A 118 -18.37 -3.81 3.34
CA THR A 118 -18.57 -4.66 4.53
C THR A 118 -17.93 -6.04 4.41
N THR A 119 -17.95 -6.65 3.23
CA THR A 119 -17.33 -7.97 2.99
C THR A 119 -15.81 -7.93 3.14
N ALA A 120 -15.16 -6.91 2.59
CA ALA A 120 -13.73 -6.68 2.78
C ALA A 120 -13.40 -6.48 4.26
N ALA A 121 -14.16 -5.61 4.95
CA ALA A 121 -13.97 -5.35 6.37
C ALA A 121 -14.07 -6.62 7.24
N GLN A 122 -15.07 -7.48 6.97
CA GLN A 122 -15.23 -8.76 7.67
C GLN A 122 -14.05 -9.71 7.44
N ARG A 123 -13.59 -9.85 6.19
CA ARG A 123 -12.45 -10.72 5.85
C ARG A 123 -11.17 -10.25 6.54
N ILE A 124 -10.95 -8.94 6.53
CA ILE A 124 -9.79 -8.31 7.19
C ILE A 124 -9.86 -8.50 8.70
N LEU A 125 -11.04 -8.31 9.32
CA LEU A 125 -11.22 -8.56 10.75
C LEU A 125 -10.88 -10.00 11.13
N VAL A 126 -11.39 -10.98 10.36
CA VAL A 126 -11.14 -12.40 10.59
C VAL A 126 -9.66 -12.75 10.41
N SER A 127 -8.98 -12.18 9.42
CA SER A 127 -7.56 -12.46 9.14
C SER A 127 -6.62 -11.78 10.14
N LEU A 128 -6.84 -10.50 10.45
CA LEU A 128 -5.88 -9.70 11.23
C LEU A 128 -6.02 -9.87 12.73
N THR A 129 -7.24 -10.02 13.26
CA THR A 129 -7.46 -10.02 14.71
C THR A 129 -6.63 -11.07 15.44
N PRO A 130 -6.56 -12.34 15.00
CA PRO A 130 -5.74 -13.35 15.68
C PRO A 130 -4.24 -13.00 15.70
N GLN A 131 -3.75 -12.40 14.61
CA GLN A 131 -2.33 -12.03 14.47
C GLN A 131 -1.97 -10.87 15.39
N LEU A 132 -2.82 -9.83 15.44
CA LEU A 132 -2.63 -8.68 16.31
C LEU A 132 -2.74 -9.06 17.79
N VAL A 133 -3.70 -9.92 18.15
CA VAL A 133 -3.82 -10.46 19.52
C VAL A 133 -2.55 -11.21 19.91
N LYS A 134 -2.02 -12.06 19.01
CA LYS A 134 -0.75 -12.75 19.24
C LYS A 134 0.40 -11.76 19.46
N GLY A 135 0.46 -10.68 18.68
CA GLY A 135 1.50 -9.65 18.83
C GLY A 135 1.45 -8.91 20.18
N ILE A 136 0.25 -8.65 20.70
CA ILE A 136 0.06 -7.94 21.99
C ILE A 136 0.31 -8.87 23.18
N THR A 137 0.05 -10.17 23.01
CA THR A 137 0.16 -11.18 24.08
C THR A 137 1.47 -11.97 24.03
N ALA A 138 2.35 -11.69 23.08
CA ALA A 138 3.68 -12.26 23.03
C ALA A 138 4.53 -11.61 24.13
N ASP A 139 4.85 -12.40 25.16
CA ASP A 139 5.80 -12.06 26.23
C ASP A 139 7.23 -11.86 25.69
#